data_AF-A0A7X8DPP0-F1
#
_entry.id   AF-A0A7X8DPP0-F1
#
_cell.length_a   1.000
_cell.length_b   1.000
_cell.length_c   1.000
_cell.angle_alpha   90.00
_cell.angle_beta   90.00
_cell.angle_gamma   90.00
#
_symmetry.space_group_name_H-M   'P 1'
#
loop_
_entity.id
_entity.type
_entity.pdbx_description
1 polymer ?
#
loop_
_entity_poly.entity_id
_entity_poly.type
_entity_poly.pdbx_seq_one_letter_code
_entity_poly.pdbx_strand_id
1 'polypeptide(L)'
;MILFPKKLGGKDDAENLIFACRSCNSSKGKKDLMEWMVFRKQFLPLMIIRRYLKLTFNYCNNNGLLDKQIEELINMELPFRIDLLPTNFPPPNELVLNICKK
;
A
#
# COMPACT_ATOMS: atom_id res chain seq x y z
N MET A 1 -6.09 -9.54 -4.80
CA MET A 1 -5.47 -8.29 -5.28
C MET A 1 -4.06 -8.23 -4.74
N ILE A 2 -3.10 -7.90 -5.60
CA ILE A 2 -1.67 -7.79 -5.23
C ILE A 2 -1.39 -6.40 -4.66
N LEU A 3 -0.62 -6.33 -3.57
CA LEU A 3 -0.16 -5.07 -2.98
C LEU A 3 1.01 -4.50 -3.77
N PHE A 4 2.12 -5.24 -3.82
CA PHE A 4 3.37 -4.86 -4.49
C PHE A 4 3.56 -5.67 -5.78
N PRO A 5 3.78 -5.01 -6.94
CA PRO A 5 4.01 -5.70 -8.19
C PRO A 5 5.26 -6.59 -8.13
N LYS A 6 5.16 -7.84 -8.61
CA LYS A 6 6.30 -8.78 -8.66
C LYS A 6 7.50 -8.22 -9.43
N LYS A 7 7.23 -7.53 -10.54
CA LYS A 7 8.26 -6.92 -11.39
C LYS A 7 9.12 -5.86 -10.66
N LEU A 8 8.63 -5.30 -9.55
CA LEU A 8 9.28 -4.26 -8.76
C LEU A 8 9.78 -4.81 -7.40
N GLY A 9 9.93 -6.13 -7.26
CA GLY A 9 10.41 -6.77 -6.02
C GLY A 9 9.31 -7.15 -5.03
N GLY A 10 8.03 -7.12 -5.43
CA GLY A 10 6.95 -7.70 -4.64
C GLY A 10 7.08 -9.24 -4.55
N LYS A 11 7.02 -9.80 -3.34
CA LYS A 11 7.13 -11.25 -3.12
C LYS A 11 5.88 -12.00 -3.60
N ASP A 12 6.05 -13.25 -4.02
CA ASP A 12 4.96 -14.15 -4.38
C ASP A 12 4.50 -14.97 -3.16
N ASP A 13 3.99 -14.27 -2.15
CA ASP A 13 3.52 -14.88 -0.91
C ASP A 13 2.13 -14.37 -0.51
N ALA A 14 1.54 -15.03 0.50
CA ALA A 14 0.22 -14.70 1.00
C ALA A 14 0.17 -13.30 1.68
N GLU A 15 1.31 -12.77 2.12
CA GLU A 15 1.36 -11.42 2.71
C GLU A 15 1.14 -10.36 1.62
N ASN A 16 1.62 -10.59 0.41
CA ASN A 16 1.44 -9.68 -0.73
C ASN A 16 0.04 -9.76 -1.39
N LEU A 17 -0.86 -10.60 -0.86
CA LEU A 17 -2.19 -10.83 -1.44
C LEU A 17 -3.32 -10.44 -0.48
N ILE A 18 -4.22 -9.58 -0.93
CA ILE A 18 -5.44 -9.22 -0.22
C ILE A 18 -6.68 -9.77 -0.92
N PHE A 19 -7.70 -10.15 -0.15
CA PHE A 19 -9.00 -10.45 -0.71
C PHE A 19 -9.66 -9.16 -1.21
N ALA A 20 -10.10 -9.14 -2.46
CA ALA A 20 -10.79 -8.01 -3.06
C ALA A 20 -11.76 -8.52 -4.12
N CYS A 21 -12.91 -7.86 -4.27
CA CYS A 21 -13.85 -8.18 -5.34
C CYS A 21 -13.25 -7.82 -6.72
N ARG A 22 -13.86 -8.37 -7.78
CA ARG A 22 -13.42 -8.14 -9.17
C ARG A 22 -13.38 -6.66 -9.54
N SER A 23 -14.41 -5.88 -9.17
CA SER A 23 -14.49 -4.45 -9.48
C SER A 23 -13.40 -3.66 -8.75
N CYS A 24 -13.11 -3.94 -7.47
CA CYS A 24 -12.00 -3.33 -6.76
C CYS A 24 -10.65 -3.69 -7.41
N ASN A 25 -10.42 -4.96 -7.75
CA ASN A 25 -9.17 -5.40 -8.40
C ASN A 25 -8.97 -4.72 -9.75
N SER A 26 -10.03 -4.60 -10.54
CA SER A 26 -10.02 -3.88 -11.82
C SER A 26 -9.76 -2.38 -11.62
N SER A 27 -10.45 -1.75 -10.67
CA SER A 27 -10.32 -0.32 -10.38
C SER A 27 -8.94 0.08 -9.88
N LYS A 28 -8.27 -0.77 -9.07
CA LYS A 28 -6.85 -0.55 -8.70
C LYS A 28 -5.96 -0.55 -9.94
N GLY A 29 -6.12 -1.56 -10.79
CA GLY A 29 -5.30 -1.73 -11.98
C GLY A 29 -3.81 -1.72 -11.65
N LYS A 30 -3.06 -0.85 -12.34
CA LYS A 30 -1.60 -0.69 -12.17
C LYS A 30 -1.20 0.28 -11.05
N LYS A 31 -2.16 0.96 -10.41
CA LYS A 31 -1.87 1.95 -9.37
C LYS A 31 -1.28 1.27 -8.14
N ASP A 32 -0.41 1.98 -7.43
CA ASP A 32 -0.08 1.63 -6.05
C ASP A 32 -1.34 1.69 -5.17
N LEU A 33 -1.34 1.00 -4.03
CA LEU A 33 -2.51 0.97 -3.14
C LEU A 33 -2.85 2.37 -2.59
N MET A 34 -1.87 3.18 -2.21
CA MET A 34 -2.11 4.53 -1.69
C MET A 34 -2.61 5.45 -2.81
N GLU A 35 -1.99 5.37 -3.99
CA GLU A 35 -2.43 6.10 -5.19
C GLU A 35 -3.90 5.77 -5.55
N TRP A 36 -4.28 4.49 -5.49
CA TRP A 36 -5.65 4.07 -5.74
C TRP A 36 -6.64 4.65 -4.73
N MET A 37 -6.24 4.82 -3.48
CA MET A 37 -7.10 5.31 -2.41
C MET A 37 -7.27 6.82 -2.46
N VAL A 38 -6.22 7.56 -2.86
CA VAL A 38 -6.30 8.98 -3.23
C VAL A 38 -7.30 9.15 -4.38
N PHE A 39 -7.21 8.33 -5.44
CA PHE A 39 -8.17 8.36 -6.55
C PHE A 39 -9.62 8.12 -6.09
N ARG A 40 -9.82 7.21 -5.12
CA ARG A 40 -11.14 6.92 -4.56
C ARG A 40 -11.63 7.93 -3.53
N LYS A 41 -10.76 8.84 -3.05
CA LYS A 41 -11.03 9.73 -1.92
C LYS A 41 -11.48 8.98 -0.66
N GLN A 42 -10.81 7.86 -0.36
CA GLN A 42 -11.13 7.01 0.78
C GLN A 42 -9.85 6.64 1.54
N PHE A 43 -9.97 6.39 2.84
CA PHE A 43 -8.87 5.83 3.64
C PHE A 43 -8.90 4.30 3.63
N LEU A 44 -7.73 3.66 3.76
CA LEU A 44 -7.62 2.21 3.74
C LEU A 44 -8.19 1.58 5.01
N PRO A 45 -8.86 0.41 4.91
CA PRO A 45 -9.19 -0.37 6.09
C PRO A 45 -7.94 -0.74 6.89
N LEU A 46 -8.05 -0.75 8.22
CA LEU A 46 -6.95 -0.94 9.16
C LEU A 46 -6.15 -2.23 8.91
N MET A 47 -6.84 -3.33 8.59
CA MET A 47 -6.18 -4.61 8.32
C MET A 47 -5.34 -4.58 7.03
N ILE A 48 -5.67 -3.72 6.07
CA ILE A 48 -4.96 -3.61 4.81
C ILE A 48 -3.77 -2.66 4.96
N ILE A 49 -3.97 -1.48 5.53
CA ILE A 49 -2.89 -0.52 5.75
C ILE A 49 -1.79 -1.08 6.66
N ARG A 50 -2.16 -1.83 7.72
CA ARG A 50 -1.18 -2.54 8.57
C ARG A 50 -0.27 -3.45 7.75
N ARG A 51 -0.85 -4.21 6.82
CA ARG A 51 -0.09 -5.14 5.97
C ARG A 51 0.75 -4.41 4.94
N TYR A 52 0.20 -3.38 4.31
CA TYR A 52 0.92 -2.52 3.38
C TYR A 52 2.16 -1.90 4.04
N LEU A 53 2.00 -1.28 5.22
CA LEU A 53 3.11 -0.67 5.96
C LEU A 53 4.15 -1.69 6.43
N LYS A 54 3.72 -2.89 6.86
CA LYS A 54 4.65 -3.99 7.17
C LYS A 54 5.51 -4.35 5.95
N LEU A 55 4.90 -4.49 4.78
CA LEU A 55 5.63 -4.82 3.55
C LEU A 55 6.56 -3.69 3.12
N THR A 56 6.11 -2.42 3.20
CA THR A 56 6.95 -1.25 2.93
C THR A 56 8.16 -1.22 3.85
N PHE A 57 7.94 -1.34 5.18
CA PHE A 57 9.01 -1.36 6.17
C PHE A 57 10.01 -2.49 5.89
N ASN A 58 9.53 -3.71 5.67
CA ASN A 58 10.39 -4.85 5.37
C ASN A 58 11.22 -4.64 4.10
N TYR A 59 10.60 -4.08 3.06
CA TYR A 59 11.32 -3.76 1.83
C TYR A 59 12.41 -2.72 2.09
N CYS A 60 12.09 -1.62 2.77
CA CYS A 60 13.05 -0.57 3.09
C CYS A 60 14.19 -1.09 3.96
N ASN A 61 13.88 -1.90 4.99
CA ASN A 61 14.87 -2.50 5.88
C ASN A 61 15.83 -3.42 5.12
N ASN A 62 15.30 -4.32 4.28
CA ASN A 62 16.11 -5.28 3.54
C ASN A 62 16.99 -4.63 2.45
N ASN A 63 16.66 -3.42 2.02
CA ASN A 63 17.39 -2.69 0.98
C ASN A 63 18.17 -1.47 1.54
N GLY A 64 18.28 -1.32 2.87
CA GLY A 64 19.04 -0.22 3.48
C GLY A 64 18.46 1.18 3.19
N LEU A 65 17.13 1.30 3.13
CA LEU A 65 16.43 2.53 2.77
C LEU A 65 15.84 3.30 3.97
N LEU A 66 15.92 2.74 5.18
CA LEU A 66 15.25 3.32 6.36
C LEU A 66 15.80 4.68 6.79
N ASP A 67 17.10 4.90 6.61
CA ASP A 67 17.78 6.15 7.00
C ASP A 67 17.84 7.19 5.86
N LYS A 68 17.19 6.90 4.72
CA LYS A 68 17.18 7.79 3.56
C LYS A 68 16.04 8.78 3.63
N GLN A 69 16.27 9.97 3.09
CA GLN A 69 15.22 10.97 2.91
C GLN A 69 14.26 10.56 1.79
N ILE A 70 12.98 10.95 1.90
CA ILE A 70 11.95 10.58 0.92
C ILE A 70 12.29 11.13 -0.47
N GLU A 71 12.88 12.31 -0.56
CA GLU A 71 13.30 12.97 -1.81
C GLU A 71 14.30 12.12 -2.60
N GLU A 72 15.19 11.39 -1.91
CA GLU A 72 16.12 10.44 -2.54
C GLU A 72 15.37 9.22 -3.09
N LEU A 73 14.38 8.75 -2.34
CA LEU A 73 13.64 7.51 -2.62
C LEU A 73 12.60 7.67 -3.73
N ILE A 74 12.02 8.86 -3.91
CA ILE A 74 10.99 9.12 -4.94
C ILE A 74 11.51 8.83 -6.35
N ASN A 75 12.81 9.05 -6.59
CA ASN A 75 13.43 8.83 -7.89
C ASN A 75 13.85 7.37 -8.14
N MET A 76 13.67 6.49 -7.14
CA MET A 76 13.99 5.07 -7.26
C MET A 76 12.81 4.27 -7.81
N GLU A 77 13.08 3.15 -8.48
CA GLU A 77 12.05 2.24 -8.97
C GLU A 77 11.54 1.32 -7.83
N LEU A 78 10.71 1.88 -6.95
CA LEU A 78 10.14 1.18 -5.79
C LEU A 78 8.83 0.46 -6.13
N PRO A 79 8.50 -0.66 -5.44
CA PRO A 79 7.23 -1.37 -5.64
C PRO A 79 5.98 -0.64 -5.11
N PHE A 80 6.17 0.52 -4.48
CA PHE A 80 5.14 1.32 -3.83
C PHE A 80 5.48 2.81 -3.92
N ARG A 81 4.50 3.65 -3.63
CA ARG A 81 4.67 5.11 -3.61
C ARG A 81 5.09 5.59 -2.23
N ILE A 82 6.39 5.79 -2.06
CA ILE A 82 6.99 6.24 -0.79
C ILE A 82 6.45 7.60 -0.35
N ASP A 83 6.21 8.50 -1.30
CA ASP A 83 5.68 9.85 -1.11
C ASP A 83 4.21 9.88 -0.70
N LEU A 84 3.48 8.79 -0.90
CA LEU A 84 2.06 8.66 -0.54
C LEU A 84 1.86 7.89 0.75
N LEU A 85 2.92 7.59 1.51
CA LEU A 85 2.77 6.93 2.80
C LEU A 85 1.91 7.79 3.75
N PRO A 86 0.92 7.18 4.43
CA PRO A 86 -0.01 7.92 5.25
C PRO A 86 0.66 8.35 6.55
N THR A 87 0.81 9.66 6.75
CA THR A 87 1.24 10.27 8.02
C THR A 87 0.06 10.82 8.83
N ASN A 88 -1.07 11.09 8.16
CA ASN A 88 -2.30 11.53 8.78
C ASN A 88 -3.36 10.43 8.69
N PHE A 89 -3.95 10.09 9.84
CA PHE A 89 -4.99 9.08 9.95
C PHE A 89 -6.34 9.74 10.29
N PRO A 90 -7.47 9.22 9.78
CA PRO A 90 -8.79 9.63 10.22
C PRO A 90 -8.98 9.41 11.73
N PRO A 91 -9.91 10.13 12.37
CA PRO A 91 -10.23 9.90 13.77
C PRO A 91 -10.76 8.47 13.98
N PRO A 92 -10.63 7.89 15.18
CA PRO A 92 -10.93 6.48 15.42
C PRO A 92 -12.32 6.00 14.99
N ASN A 93 -13.33 6.86 15.07
CA ASN A 93 -14.70 6.58 14.70
C ASN A 93 -14.92 6.48 13.16
N GLU A 94 -14.00 6.98 12.35
CA GLU A 94 -14.03 6.89 10.89
C GLU A 94 -13.19 5.72 10.35
N LEU A 95 -12.40 5.08 11.21
CA LEU A 95 -11.57 3.95 10.83
C LEU A 95 -12.41 2.68 10.68
N VAL A 96 -12.20 1.97 9.57
CA VAL A 96 -12.88 0.70 9.28
C VAL A 96 -11.88 -0.44 9.40
N LEU A 97 -12.26 -1.53 10.07
CA LEU A 97 -11.36 -2.67 10.27
C LEU A 97 -11.08 -3.44 8.97
N ASN A 98 -12.13 -3.81 8.23
CA ASN A 98 -12.08 -4.64 7.02
C ASN A 98 -12.81 -3.97 5.85
N ILE A 99 -12.58 -4.42 4.61
CA ILE A 99 -13.41 -3.98 3.48
C ILE A 99 -14.84 -4.45 3.72
N CYS A 100 -15.75 -3.53 4.03
CA CYS A 100 -17.18 -3.79 3.94
C CYS A 100 -17.54 -3.92 2.45
N LYS A 101 -18.25 -5.00 2.08
CA LYS A 101 -18.84 -5.10 0.74
C LYS A 101 -19.71 -3.86 0.52
N LYS A 102 -19.43 -3.09 -0.54
CA LYS A 102 -20.41 -2.20 -1.15
C LYS A 102 -21.16 -3.00 -2.20
#